data_AF-A0A0B1PD48-F1
#
_entry.id   AF-A0A0B1PD48-F1
#
_cell.length_a   1.000
_cell.length_b   1.000
_cell.length_c   1.000
_cell.angle_alpha   90.00
_cell.angle_beta   90.00
_cell.angle_gamma   90.00
#
_symmetry.space_group_name_H-M   'P 1'
#
loop_
_entity.id
_entity.type
_entity.pdbx_description
1 polymer ?
#
loop_
_entity_poly.entity_id
_entity_poly.type
_entity_poly.pdbx_seq_one_letter_code
_entity_poly.pdbx_strand_id
1 'polypeptide(L)'
;MSATQLLNPKAESRRRGEALKVNISAGEGLQDVLKSNLGPLGTIKMLVDGAGAIKLTKDGNVLLREMQIQNPTAIMIARAATAQDDICGDGTTSVVLLVGELLKQAERYISEGLHPRIVTDGYELAKTEALKFLDTFKISRNEDRDLLLCVARTSLSTKLNHSLAEKLTPDIVDAVLAIYQAPTKPDLHMIEIMKMQHRTASDTQLIRGLALDHGSRHPDMPKRVENAFILILNVSLEYEKSEINSSFYYSNAEQRDKLVESERKFVDEKLKKIVALKKEVCGGDSKKGFVIINQKGIDPLSLDVLAKNGILALRRAKRRNMERLQLICGGTAQNSVDDLSPDVLGWAGNVYEHILGEEKFTFIEEVKEPKSVTILIKGPNAHTITQISDAVRDGLRSVYNMIVDKSVVPGGGAFQVACAAHLNSEAFRKTVKGKAKWGVQAFSDALLIIPKTLASNSGHDVQDALANLQDEHVEGNIVGLDLKTGQPMDPVLEGIYDSFRVLRNAIASSSGIASNLLLCDEILKARQMNRQGGPGPGMDG
;
A
#
# COMPACT_ATOMS: atom_id res chain seq x y z
N MET A 1 20.69 -18.69 -40.00
CA MET A 1 21.01 -17.38 -39.38
C MET A 1 19.77 -16.50 -39.40
N SER A 2 19.43 -15.81 -38.31
CA SER A 2 18.40 -14.77 -38.32
C SER A 2 18.93 -13.50 -39.00
N ALA A 3 18.05 -12.66 -39.56
CA ALA A 3 18.47 -11.37 -40.15
C ALA A 3 19.23 -10.50 -39.13
N THR A 4 18.87 -10.61 -37.85
CA THR A 4 19.60 -9.99 -36.74
C THR A 4 20.97 -10.58 -36.46
N GLN A 5 21.20 -11.87 -36.71
CA GLN A 5 22.55 -12.47 -36.63
C GLN A 5 23.46 -11.99 -37.76
N LEU A 6 22.88 -11.55 -38.90
CA LEU A 6 23.64 -10.88 -39.96
C LEU A 6 24.11 -9.48 -39.53
N LEU A 7 23.34 -8.79 -38.69
CA LEU A 7 23.67 -7.47 -38.16
C LEU A 7 24.64 -7.53 -36.97
N ASN A 8 24.45 -8.52 -36.09
CA ASN A 8 25.32 -8.75 -34.95
C ASN A 8 25.43 -10.26 -34.67
N PRO A 9 26.61 -10.88 -34.90
CA PRO A 9 26.80 -12.32 -34.71
C PRO A 9 26.52 -12.80 -33.27
N LYS A 10 26.59 -11.91 -32.28
CA LYS A 10 26.34 -12.22 -30.86
C LYS A 10 24.91 -11.89 -30.40
N ALA A 11 24.04 -11.42 -31.30
CA ALA A 11 22.65 -11.13 -30.94
C ALA A 11 21.85 -12.43 -30.82
N GLU A 12 21.23 -12.62 -29.67
CA GLU A 12 20.17 -13.62 -29.48
C GLU A 12 18.86 -13.04 -30.00
N SER A 13 18.18 -13.76 -30.89
CA SER A 13 16.88 -13.38 -31.45
C SER A 13 15.96 -14.59 -31.46
N ARG A 14 14.73 -14.40 -30.98
CA ARG A 14 13.64 -15.37 -31.14
C ARG A 14 12.67 -14.86 -32.20
N ARG A 15 12.34 -15.71 -33.17
CA ARG A 15 11.50 -15.38 -34.34
C ARG A 15 10.01 -15.36 -33.99
N ARG A 16 9.18 -14.83 -34.90
CA ARG A 16 7.71 -14.69 -34.80
C ARG A 16 6.94 -15.77 -34.05
N GLY A 17 7.07 -17.04 -34.45
CA GLY A 17 6.36 -18.14 -33.79
C GLY A 17 6.93 -18.50 -32.41
N GLU A 18 8.25 -18.41 -32.23
CA GLU A 18 8.92 -18.73 -30.97
C GLU A 18 8.76 -17.62 -29.94
N ALA A 19 8.84 -16.35 -30.37
CA ALA A 19 8.61 -15.18 -29.54
C ALA A 19 7.21 -15.20 -28.90
N LEU A 20 6.19 -15.50 -29.71
CA LEU A 20 4.82 -15.62 -29.23
C LEU A 20 4.67 -16.73 -28.19
N LYS A 21 5.17 -17.95 -28.48
CA LYS A 21 5.13 -19.08 -27.53
C LYS A 21 5.82 -18.77 -26.21
N VAL A 22 6.94 -18.05 -26.27
CA VAL A 22 7.71 -17.65 -25.09
C VAL A 22 6.94 -16.63 -24.26
N ASN A 23 6.26 -15.69 -24.91
CA ASN A 23 5.42 -14.72 -24.21
C ASN A 23 4.24 -15.39 -23.51
N ILE A 24 3.56 -16.30 -24.21
CA ILE A 24 2.40 -17.03 -23.66
C ILE A 24 2.85 -17.92 -22.50
N SER A 25 3.89 -18.74 -22.68
CA SER A 25 4.43 -19.60 -21.62
C SER A 25 4.91 -18.81 -20.40
N ALA A 26 5.47 -17.62 -20.59
CA ALA A 26 5.84 -16.74 -19.48
C ALA A 26 4.62 -16.21 -18.71
N GLY A 27 3.57 -15.82 -19.43
CA GLY A 27 2.30 -15.37 -18.84
C GLY A 27 1.60 -16.48 -18.07
N GLU A 28 1.47 -17.67 -18.67
CA GLU A 28 0.91 -18.86 -18.04
C GLU A 28 1.71 -19.29 -16.80
N GLY A 29 3.04 -19.30 -16.90
CA GLY A 29 3.91 -19.65 -15.77
C GLY A 29 3.73 -18.69 -14.59
N LEU A 30 3.59 -17.38 -14.85
CA LEU A 30 3.36 -16.40 -13.80
C LEU A 30 1.94 -16.51 -13.21
N GLN A 31 0.94 -16.79 -14.05
CA GLN A 31 -0.43 -17.11 -13.63
C GLN A 31 -0.45 -18.33 -12.70
N ASP A 32 0.24 -19.41 -13.06
CA ASP A 32 0.28 -20.64 -12.25
C ASP A 32 0.97 -20.46 -10.90
N VAL A 33 1.97 -19.58 -10.83
CA VAL A 33 2.58 -19.22 -9.56
C VAL A 33 1.60 -18.44 -8.70
N LEU A 34 0.83 -17.50 -9.27
CA LEU A 34 -0.03 -16.60 -8.50
C LEU A 34 -1.45 -17.13 -8.24
N LYS A 35 -1.93 -18.12 -9.00
CA LYS A 35 -3.31 -18.64 -8.88
C LYS A 35 -3.63 -19.11 -7.47
N SER A 36 -2.65 -19.72 -6.79
CA SER A 36 -2.83 -20.25 -5.44
C SER A 36 -3.10 -19.16 -4.40
N ASN A 37 -2.76 -17.90 -4.68
CA ASN A 37 -2.91 -16.79 -3.74
C ASN A 37 -4.31 -16.15 -3.78
N LEU A 38 -5.10 -16.40 -4.83
CA LEU A 38 -6.38 -15.70 -5.04
C LEU A 38 -7.45 -16.15 -4.03
N GLY A 39 -8.19 -15.18 -3.49
CA GLY A 39 -9.36 -15.40 -2.62
C GLY A 39 -8.99 -15.71 -1.16
N PRO A 40 -9.96 -15.71 -0.24
CA PRO A 40 -9.72 -15.92 1.20
C PRO A 40 -9.18 -17.31 1.53
N LEU A 41 -9.55 -18.34 0.76
CA LEU A 41 -9.03 -19.71 0.92
C LEU A 41 -7.72 -19.99 0.16
N GLY A 42 -7.17 -18.98 -0.53
CA GLY A 42 -5.85 -19.10 -1.16
C GLY A 42 -4.71 -19.36 -0.16
N THR A 43 -3.62 -19.95 -0.65
CA THR A 43 -2.44 -20.34 0.13
C THR A 43 -1.45 -19.19 0.32
N ILE A 44 -0.69 -19.26 1.41
CA ILE A 44 0.39 -18.30 1.74
C ILE A 44 1.70 -18.83 1.15
N LYS A 45 2.50 -17.94 0.56
CA LYS A 45 3.85 -18.25 0.09
C LYS A 45 4.89 -17.75 1.09
N MET A 46 5.86 -18.61 1.38
CA MET A 46 7.05 -18.26 2.14
C MET A 46 8.18 -17.91 1.18
N LEU A 47 8.70 -16.70 1.31
CA LEU A 47 9.87 -16.22 0.61
C LEU A 47 11.05 -16.18 1.58
N VAL A 48 12.20 -16.63 1.10
CA VAL A 48 13.47 -16.56 1.83
C VAL A 48 14.44 -15.81 0.93
N ASP A 49 14.91 -14.65 1.40
CA ASP A 49 15.93 -13.87 0.69
C ASP A 49 17.33 -14.50 0.84
N GLY A 50 18.30 -14.08 0.03
CA GLY A 50 19.68 -14.56 0.10
C GLY A 50 20.36 -14.32 1.46
N ALA A 51 19.88 -13.35 2.24
CA ALA A 51 20.31 -13.10 3.62
C ALA A 51 19.63 -14.02 4.67
N GLY A 52 18.72 -14.91 4.26
CA GLY A 52 17.94 -15.78 5.15
C GLY A 52 16.73 -15.10 5.80
N ALA A 53 16.39 -13.87 5.41
CA ALA A 53 15.19 -13.19 5.90
C ALA A 53 13.93 -13.88 5.35
N ILE A 54 13.00 -14.24 6.25
CA ILE A 54 11.75 -14.93 5.92
C ILE A 54 10.62 -13.91 5.81
N LYS A 55 9.89 -13.95 4.69
CA LYS A 55 8.68 -13.15 4.47
C LYS A 55 7.53 -14.07 4.09
N LEU A 56 6.44 -13.99 4.83
CA LEU A 56 5.19 -14.69 4.53
C LEU A 56 4.25 -13.71 3.85
N THR A 57 3.76 -14.05 2.67
CA THR A 57 2.79 -13.22 1.98
C THR A 57 1.80 -14.02 1.17
N LYS A 58 0.59 -13.49 1.09
CA LYS A 58 -0.44 -13.89 0.14
C LYS A 58 -0.67 -12.82 -0.94
N ASP A 59 -0.22 -11.59 -0.71
CA ASP A 59 -0.35 -10.52 -1.70
C ASP A 59 0.59 -10.75 -2.89
N GLY A 60 0.02 -10.65 -4.09
CA GLY A 60 0.72 -10.79 -5.35
C GLY A 60 1.74 -9.67 -5.58
N ASN A 61 1.49 -8.45 -5.12
CA ASN A 61 2.44 -7.34 -5.32
C ASN A 61 3.70 -7.52 -4.46
N VAL A 62 3.56 -7.93 -3.20
CA VAL A 62 4.73 -8.33 -2.40
C VAL A 62 5.50 -9.47 -3.07
N LEU A 63 4.84 -10.51 -3.56
CA LEU A 63 5.50 -11.62 -4.24
C LEU A 63 6.30 -11.15 -5.46
N LEU A 64 5.70 -10.32 -6.32
CA LEU A 64 6.31 -9.84 -7.56
C LEU A 64 7.47 -8.86 -7.34
N ARG A 65 7.46 -8.09 -6.24
CA ARG A 65 8.57 -7.19 -5.88
C ARG A 65 9.79 -7.93 -5.33
N GLU A 66 9.56 -9.00 -4.56
CA GLU A 66 10.62 -9.78 -3.91
C GLU A 66 11.22 -10.84 -4.83
N MET A 67 10.46 -11.36 -5.79
CA MET A 67 10.96 -12.34 -6.76
C MET A 67 11.91 -11.72 -7.79
N GLN A 68 13.08 -12.32 -7.98
CA GLN A 68 14.01 -11.96 -9.04
C GLN A 68 13.55 -12.53 -10.39
N ILE A 69 12.67 -11.80 -11.09
CA ILE A 69 12.14 -12.21 -12.39
C ILE A 69 13.16 -11.96 -13.50
N GLN A 70 13.59 -13.02 -14.19
CA GLN A 70 14.55 -12.92 -15.31
C GLN A 70 13.88 -12.77 -16.69
N ASN A 71 12.67 -13.32 -16.85
CA ASN A 71 11.98 -13.30 -18.13
C ASN A 71 11.42 -11.88 -18.43
N PRO A 72 11.80 -11.25 -19.56
CA PRO A 72 11.36 -9.89 -19.90
C PRO A 72 9.84 -9.72 -19.95
N THR A 73 9.13 -10.72 -20.46
CA THR A 73 7.67 -10.72 -20.57
C THR A 73 7.04 -10.74 -19.18
N ALA A 74 7.55 -11.59 -18.29
CA ALA A 74 7.08 -11.64 -16.91
C ALA A 74 7.38 -10.35 -16.14
N ILE A 75 8.49 -9.66 -16.41
CA ILE A 75 8.78 -8.34 -15.84
C ILE A 75 7.74 -7.31 -16.29
N MET A 76 7.34 -7.32 -17.56
CA MET A 76 6.31 -6.40 -18.07
C MET A 76 4.96 -6.64 -17.36
N ILE A 77 4.56 -7.90 -17.19
CA ILE A 77 3.34 -8.28 -16.47
C ILE A 77 3.44 -7.89 -14.99
N ALA A 78 4.59 -8.14 -14.35
CA ALA A 78 4.83 -7.80 -12.96
C ALA A 78 4.74 -6.29 -12.71
N ARG A 79 5.33 -5.46 -13.59
CA ARG A 79 5.27 -4.00 -13.50
C ARG A 79 3.84 -3.47 -13.57
N ALA A 80 2.99 -4.11 -14.38
CA ALA A 80 1.59 -3.72 -14.44
C ALA A 80 0.81 -4.08 -13.17
N ALA A 81 1.09 -5.24 -12.57
CA ALA A 81 0.52 -5.59 -11.27
C ALA A 81 1.01 -4.62 -10.17
N THR A 82 2.27 -4.18 -10.21
CA THR A 82 2.80 -3.14 -9.31
C THR A 82 2.10 -1.80 -9.54
N ALA A 83 1.87 -1.39 -10.81
CA ALA A 83 1.14 -0.16 -11.12
C ALA A 83 -0.33 -0.21 -10.66
N GLN A 84 -0.97 -1.39 -10.76
CA GLN A 84 -2.31 -1.62 -10.23
C GLN A 84 -2.33 -1.45 -8.70
N ASP A 85 -1.34 -1.99 -7.99
CA ASP A 85 -1.21 -1.79 -6.55
C ASP A 85 -1.02 -0.30 -6.21
N ASP A 86 -0.11 0.39 -6.88
CA ASP A 86 0.20 1.78 -6.55
C ASP A 86 -1.03 2.71 -6.69
N ILE A 87 -1.91 2.45 -7.66
CA ILE A 87 -3.13 3.24 -7.91
C ILE A 87 -4.30 2.76 -7.03
N CYS A 88 -4.59 1.46 -7.04
CA CYS A 88 -5.82 0.88 -6.48
C CYS A 88 -5.62 0.25 -5.10
N GLY A 89 -4.43 -0.29 -4.81
CA GLY A 89 -4.13 -1.05 -3.60
C GLY A 89 -4.65 -2.48 -3.55
N ASP A 90 -5.31 -2.94 -4.62
CA ASP A 90 -5.83 -4.31 -4.69
C ASP A 90 -5.96 -4.78 -6.14
N GLY A 91 -6.21 -6.08 -6.33
CA GLY A 91 -6.42 -6.72 -7.63
C GLY A 91 -5.13 -7.03 -8.39
N THR A 92 -3.99 -7.06 -7.70
CA THR A 92 -2.65 -7.34 -8.25
C THR A 92 -2.60 -8.75 -8.85
N THR A 93 -3.03 -9.74 -8.08
CA THR A 93 -3.16 -11.14 -8.50
C THR A 93 -4.13 -11.26 -9.67
N SER A 94 -5.30 -10.62 -9.60
CA SER A 94 -6.32 -10.67 -10.65
C SER A 94 -5.81 -10.17 -12.00
N VAL A 95 -5.01 -9.10 -12.04
CA VAL A 95 -4.39 -8.60 -13.28
C VAL A 95 -3.50 -9.65 -13.91
N VAL A 96 -2.65 -10.32 -13.13
CA VAL A 96 -1.74 -11.34 -13.67
C VAL A 96 -2.49 -12.56 -14.18
N LEU A 97 -3.50 -13.02 -13.45
CA LEU A 97 -4.34 -14.14 -13.86
C LEU A 97 -5.09 -13.83 -15.17
N LEU A 98 -5.65 -12.62 -15.29
CA LEU A 98 -6.33 -12.18 -16.51
C LEU A 98 -5.37 -12.10 -17.69
N VAL A 99 -4.15 -11.56 -17.53
CA VAL A 99 -3.17 -11.52 -18.63
C VAL A 99 -2.76 -12.93 -19.06
N GLY A 100 -2.46 -13.82 -18.12
CA GLY A 100 -2.09 -15.21 -18.43
C GLY A 100 -3.21 -15.93 -19.18
N GLU A 101 -4.46 -15.81 -18.70
CA GLU A 101 -5.59 -16.48 -19.34
C GLU A 101 -5.92 -15.87 -20.70
N LEU A 102 -5.83 -14.54 -20.86
CA LEU A 102 -6.01 -13.89 -22.16
C LEU A 102 -4.97 -14.36 -23.19
N LEU A 103 -3.71 -14.58 -22.78
CA LEU A 103 -2.68 -15.11 -23.65
C LEU A 103 -2.96 -16.58 -24.01
N LYS A 104 -3.39 -17.39 -23.04
CA LYS A 104 -3.76 -18.80 -23.22
C LYS A 104 -4.96 -18.98 -24.15
N GLN A 105 -6.01 -18.18 -23.99
CA GLN A 105 -7.18 -18.25 -24.88
C GLN A 105 -6.85 -17.73 -26.29
N ALA A 106 -5.96 -16.75 -26.41
CA ALA A 106 -5.46 -16.30 -27.71
C ALA A 106 -4.65 -17.39 -28.44
N GLU A 107 -3.85 -18.18 -27.72
CA GLU A 107 -3.03 -19.25 -28.31
C GLU A 107 -3.87 -20.24 -29.11
N ARG A 108 -5.05 -20.61 -28.59
CA ARG A 108 -5.98 -21.55 -29.23
C ARG A 108 -6.32 -21.09 -30.65
N TYR A 109 -6.80 -19.86 -30.79
CA TYR A 109 -7.17 -19.29 -32.08
C TYR A 109 -5.96 -19.00 -32.99
N ILE A 110 -4.82 -18.60 -32.43
CA ILE A 110 -3.61 -18.34 -33.23
C ILE A 110 -3.06 -19.67 -33.77
N SER A 111 -3.15 -20.75 -33.01
CA SER A 111 -2.75 -22.09 -33.45
C SER A 111 -3.61 -22.62 -34.61
N GLU A 112 -4.89 -22.22 -34.65
CA GLU A 112 -5.81 -22.48 -35.77
C GLU A 112 -5.55 -21.58 -37.01
N GLY A 113 -4.59 -20.65 -36.92
CA GLY A 113 -4.18 -19.80 -38.04
C GLY A 113 -4.79 -18.39 -38.05
N LEU A 114 -5.43 -17.94 -36.97
CA LEU A 114 -5.81 -16.53 -36.86
C LEU A 114 -4.58 -15.63 -36.65
N HIS A 115 -4.54 -14.52 -37.39
CA HIS A 115 -3.50 -13.53 -37.20
C HIS A 115 -3.67 -12.82 -35.84
N PRO A 116 -2.61 -12.67 -35.01
CA PRO A 116 -2.71 -12.09 -33.66
C PRO A 116 -3.43 -10.74 -33.61
N ARG A 117 -3.19 -9.89 -34.63
CA ARG A 117 -3.87 -8.58 -34.78
C ARG A 117 -5.41 -8.67 -34.77
N ILE A 118 -5.99 -9.73 -35.34
CA ILE A 118 -7.45 -9.91 -35.34
C ILE A 118 -7.95 -10.21 -33.93
N VAL A 119 -7.17 -10.97 -33.15
CA VAL A 119 -7.48 -11.27 -31.74
C VAL A 119 -7.39 -9.99 -30.91
N THR A 120 -6.35 -9.17 -31.11
CA THR A 120 -6.20 -7.90 -30.39
C THR A 120 -7.29 -6.89 -30.74
N ASP A 121 -7.73 -6.83 -31.99
CA ASP A 121 -8.87 -5.99 -32.39
C ASP A 121 -10.15 -6.44 -31.66
N GLY A 122 -10.35 -7.76 -31.50
CA GLY A 122 -11.42 -8.32 -30.70
C GLY A 122 -11.30 -7.99 -29.20
N TYR A 123 -10.09 -8.01 -28.64
CA TYR A 123 -9.85 -7.63 -27.24
C TYR A 123 -10.14 -6.17 -26.96
N GLU A 124 -9.84 -5.26 -27.90
CA GLU A 124 -10.14 -3.84 -27.73
C GLU A 124 -11.65 -3.56 -27.75
N LEU A 125 -12.38 -4.23 -28.65
CA LEU A 125 -13.84 -4.16 -28.69
C LEU A 125 -14.47 -4.73 -27.42
N ALA A 126 -14.02 -5.91 -26.98
CA ALA A 126 -14.52 -6.54 -25.75
C ALA A 126 -14.19 -5.71 -24.50
N LYS A 127 -12.98 -5.14 -24.41
CA LYS A 127 -12.58 -4.24 -23.31
C LYS A 127 -13.50 -3.03 -23.23
N THR A 128 -13.74 -2.37 -24.36
CA THR A 128 -14.58 -1.15 -24.40
C THR A 128 -16.01 -1.47 -23.94
N GLU A 129 -16.56 -2.60 -24.38
CA GLU A 129 -17.90 -3.01 -23.97
C GLU A 129 -17.95 -3.48 -22.52
N ALA A 130 -16.95 -4.22 -22.04
CA ALA A 130 -16.85 -4.65 -20.65
C ALA A 130 -16.79 -3.46 -19.68
N LEU A 131 -16.08 -2.38 -20.06
CA LEU A 131 -16.03 -1.15 -19.26
C LEU A 131 -17.39 -0.42 -19.23
N LYS A 132 -18.12 -0.39 -20.34
CA LYS A 132 -19.49 0.16 -20.35
C LYS A 132 -20.44 -0.66 -19.49
N PHE A 133 -20.34 -1.99 -19.59
CA PHE A 133 -21.13 -2.91 -18.79
C PHE A 133 -20.84 -2.74 -17.30
N LEU A 134 -19.57 -2.55 -16.93
CA LEU A 134 -19.17 -2.27 -15.55
C LEU A 134 -19.82 -0.98 -15.01
N ASP A 135 -19.95 0.06 -15.84
CA ASP A 135 -20.64 1.30 -15.47
C ASP A 135 -22.15 1.11 -15.23
N THR A 136 -22.79 0.16 -15.93
CA THR A 136 -24.20 -0.20 -15.70
C THR A 136 -24.40 -1.18 -14.55
N PHE A 137 -23.40 -2.03 -14.27
CA PHE A 137 -23.47 -3.09 -13.28
C PHE A 137 -23.12 -2.61 -11.85
N LYS A 138 -22.42 -1.48 -11.73
CA LYS A 138 -22.05 -0.93 -10.42
C LYS A 138 -23.28 -0.52 -9.61
N ILE A 139 -23.22 -0.76 -8.31
CA ILE A 139 -24.23 -0.32 -7.35
C ILE A 139 -23.74 1.00 -6.77
N SER A 140 -24.45 2.09 -7.07
CA SER A 140 -24.19 3.39 -6.46
C SER A 140 -24.81 3.42 -5.06
N ARG A 141 -23.99 3.59 -4.03
CA ARG A 141 -24.44 3.70 -2.64
C ARG A 141 -23.72 4.85 -1.96
N ASN A 142 -24.42 5.47 -1.01
CA ASN A 142 -23.83 6.48 -0.15
C ASN A 142 -22.85 5.85 0.85
N GLU A 143 -22.10 6.70 1.53
CA GLU A 143 -21.03 6.36 2.48
C GLU A 143 -21.61 5.83 3.81
N ASP A 144 -22.34 4.72 3.74
CA ASP A 144 -22.90 4.05 4.92
C ASP A 144 -21.81 3.25 5.64
N ARG A 145 -21.73 3.41 6.97
CA ARG A 145 -20.72 2.73 7.78
C ARG A 145 -20.77 1.20 7.61
N ASP A 146 -21.97 0.62 7.53
CA ASP A 146 -22.16 -0.82 7.38
C ASP A 146 -21.60 -1.34 6.04
N LEU A 147 -21.76 -0.56 4.97
CA LEU A 147 -21.18 -0.90 3.68
C LEU A 147 -19.65 -0.83 3.71
N LEU A 148 -19.08 0.18 4.37
CA LEU A 148 -17.63 0.29 4.56
C LEU A 148 -17.07 -0.89 5.36
N LEU A 149 -17.80 -1.37 6.38
CA LEU A 149 -17.44 -2.56 7.14
C LEU A 149 -17.44 -3.81 6.25
N CYS A 150 -18.42 -3.97 5.38
CA CYS A 150 -18.46 -5.06 4.40
C CYS A 150 -17.24 -5.01 3.45
N VAL A 151 -16.95 -3.85 2.84
CA VAL A 151 -15.81 -3.67 1.92
C VAL A 151 -14.48 -3.96 2.62
N ALA A 152 -14.27 -3.43 3.83
CA ALA A 152 -13.07 -3.69 4.61
C ALA A 152 -12.93 -5.17 4.97
N ARG A 153 -14.02 -5.83 5.37
CA ARG A 153 -14.05 -7.26 5.69
C ARG A 153 -13.67 -8.11 4.48
N THR A 154 -14.21 -7.81 3.30
CA THR A 154 -13.90 -8.53 2.06
C THR A 154 -12.41 -8.45 1.75
N SER A 155 -11.83 -7.24 1.75
CA SER A 155 -10.40 -7.05 1.43
C SER A 155 -9.50 -7.73 2.47
N LEU A 156 -9.77 -7.57 3.77
CA LEU A 156 -8.95 -8.17 4.83
C LEU A 156 -9.00 -9.70 4.85
N SER A 157 -10.17 -10.29 4.59
CA SER A 157 -10.35 -11.74 4.61
C SER A 157 -9.54 -12.45 3.53
N THR A 158 -9.10 -11.73 2.48
CA THR A 158 -8.20 -12.30 1.48
C THR A 158 -6.78 -12.54 2.00
N LYS A 159 -6.31 -11.78 3.01
CA LYS A 159 -4.90 -11.73 3.44
C LYS A 159 -4.66 -12.23 4.86
N LEU A 160 -5.67 -12.14 5.71
CA LEU A 160 -5.60 -12.49 7.13
C LEU A 160 -6.56 -13.61 7.50
N ASN A 161 -6.31 -14.21 8.67
CA ASN A 161 -7.23 -15.16 9.28
C ASN A 161 -8.57 -14.46 9.60
N HIS A 162 -9.67 -15.18 9.43
CA HIS A 162 -11.02 -14.63 9.57
C HIS A 162 -11.26 -13.91 10.90
N SER A 163 -10.88 -14.52 12.04
CA SER A 163 -11.03 -13.91 13.37
C SER A 163 -10.23 -12.60 13.52
N LEU A 164 -9.07 -12.49 12.89
CA LEU A 164 -8.27 -11.26 12.93
C LEU A 164 -8.86 -10.21 12.00
N ALA A 165 -9.33 -10.61 10.82
CA ALA A 165 -10.00 -9.72 9.88
C ALA A 165 -11.24 -9.06 10.51
N GLU A 166 -12.08 -9.83 11.21
CA GLU A 166 -13.26 -9.30 11.90
C GLU A 166 -12.92 -8.24 12.96
N LYS A 167 -11.86 -8.46 13.75
CA LYS A 167 -11.40 -7.49 14.75
C LYS A 167 -10.85 -6.21 14.13
N LEU A 168 -10.10 -6.32 13.02
CA LEU A 168 -9.48 -5.17 12.35
C LEU A 168 -10.43 -4.38 11.46
N THR A 169 -11.51 -5.00 11.00
CA THR A 169 -12.51 -4.37 10.13
C THR A 169 -13.05 -3.04 10.70
N PRO A 170 -13.59 -2.98 11.94
CA PRO A 170 -14.08 -1.72 12.51
C PRO A 170 -12.96 -0.69 12.68
N ASP A 171 -11.77 -1.11 13.10
CA ASP A 171 -10.63 -0.22 13.30
C ASP A 171 -10.20 0.48 12.00
N ILE A 172 -10.18 -0.24 10.88
CA ILE A 172 -9.84 0.33 9.56
C ILE A 172 -10.90 1.33 9.12
N VAL A 173 -12.19 1.00 9.27
CA VAL A 173 -13.28 1.89 8.86
C VAL A 173 -13.31 3.15 9.72
N ASP A 174 -13.21 3.01 11.04
CA ASP A 174 -13.16 4.14 11.95
C ASP A 174 -11.91 5.02 11.71
N ALA A 175 -10.79 4.42 11.31
CA ALA A 175 -9.59 5.17 10.95
C ALA A 175 -9.79 6.04 9.70
N VAL A 176 -10.43 5.50 8.65
CA VAL A 176 -10.71 6.25 7.42
C VAL A 176 -11.80 7.30 7.65
N LEU A 177 -12.81 7.00 8.45
CA LEU A 177 -13.85 7.96 8.81
C LEU A 177 -13.31 9.11 9.65
N ALA A 178 -12.32 8.87 10.53
CA ALA A 178 -11.71 9.92 11.34
C ALA A 178 -10.94 10.96 10.49
N ILE A 179 -10.30 10.53 9.39
CA ILE A 179 -9.57 11.44 8.49
C ILE A 179 -10.47 12.12 7.45
N TYR A 180 -11.67 11.58 7.23
CA TYR A 180 -12.53 12.03 6.14
C TYR A 180 -13.31 13.29 6.53
N GLN A 181 -13.08 14.36 5.77
CA GLN A 181 -13.83 15.62 5.86
C GLN A 181 -14.45 15.91 4.50
N ALA A 182 -15.76 15.71 4.36
CA ALA A 182 -16.47 16.09 3.15
C ALA A 182 -16.34 17.62 2.93
N PRO A 183 -16.02 18.13 1.72
CA PRO A 183 -15.94 17.43 0.42
C PRO A 183 -14.53 16.97 0.01
N THR A 184 -13.52 17.15 0.84
CA THR A 184 -12.13 16.81 0.51
C THR A 184 -11.87 15.31 0.52
N LYS A 185 -11.00 14.83 -0.38
CA LYS A 185 -10.61 13.42 -0.44
C LYS A 185 -9.81 13.04 0.82
N PRO A 186 -10.01 11.83 1.37
CA PRO A 186 -9.22 11.38 2.51
C PRO A 186 -7.73 11.28 2.16
N ASP A 187 -6.83 11.75 3.01
CA ASP A 187 -5.39 11.47 2.85
C ASP A 187 -4.97 10.32 3.75
N LEU A 188 -4.68 9.17 3.13
CA LEU A 188 -4.24 7.96 3.83
C LEU A 188 -2.91 8.15 4.57
N HIS A 189 -2.10 9.16 4.23
CA HIS A 189 -0.88 9.46 4.98
C HIS A 189 -1.16 9.95 6.41
N MET A 190 -2.37 10.46 6.66
CA MET A 190 -2.80 10.88 8.00
C MET A 190 -3.11 9.71 8.93
N ILE A 191 -3.13 8.49 8.39
CA ILE A 191 -3.19 7.26 9.19
C ILE A 191 -1.76 6.75 9.34
N GLU A 192 -1.23 6.76 10.57
CA GLU A 192 0.07 6.13 10.85
C GLU A 192 -0.11 4.64 11.11
N ILE A 193 0.79 3.83 10.55
CA ILE A 193 0.86 2.40 10.85
C ILE A 193 2.08 2.19 11.74
N MET A 194 1.85 2.05 13.04
CA MET A 194 2.90 1.79 14.02
C MET A 194 3.04 0.29 14.22
N LYS A 195 4.28 -0.19 14.29
CA LYS A 195 4.62 -1.62 14.43
C LYS A 195 5.28 -1.84 15.78
N MET A 196 4.77 -2.79 16.55
CA MET A 196 5.30 -3.11 17.87
C MET A 196 5.43 -4.63 18.02
N GLN A 197 6.67 -5.11 18.25
CA GLN A 197 6.94 -6.52 18.49
C GLN A 197 6.59 -6.88 19.94
N HIS A 198 5.31 -7.20 20.17
CA HIS A 198 4.81 -7.53 21.50
C HIS A 198 3.53 -8.36 21.42
N ARG A 199 3.38 -9.30 22.35
CA ARG A 199 2.17 -10.13 22.54
C ARG A 199 1.65 -10.74 21.23
N THR A 200 0.34 -10.74 21.04
CA THR A 200 -0.35 -11.43 19.97
C THR A 200 -0.85 -10.44 18.91
N ALA A 201 -1.04 -10.95 17.70
CA ALA A 201 -1.61 -10.18 16.59
C ALA A 201 -3.02 -9.63 16.89
N SER A 202 -3.77 -10.31 17.77
CA SER A 202 -5.11 -9.92 18.19
C SER A 202 -5.17 -8.64 19.02
N ASP A 203 -4.03 -8.18 19.57
CA ASP A 203 -3.95 -6.96 20.40
C ASP A 203 -3.69 -5.70 19.58
N THR A 204 -3.76 -5.82 18.24
CA THR A 204 -3.73 -4.68 17.31
C THR A 204 -4.97 -3.82 17.55
N GLN A 205 -4.79 -2.51 17.63
CA GLN A 205 -5.86 -1.58 17.96
C GLN A 205 -5.73 -0.26 17.22
N LEU A 206 -6.86 0.38 16.95
CA LEU A 206 -6.91 1.78 16.55
C LEU A 206 -6.67 2.69 17.76
N ILE A 207 -5.67 3.56 17.65
CA ILE A 207 -5.41 4.64 18.58
C ILE A 207 -5.94 5.93 17.97
N ARG A 208 -6.93 6.54 18.63
CA ARG A 208 -7.48 7.86 18.27
C ARG A 208 -6.53 8.96 18.71
N GLY A 209 -5.37 9.00 18.07
CA GLY A 209 -4.25 9.88 18.36
C GLY A 209 -2.96 9.39 17.69
N LEU A 210 -1.81 9.68 18.28
CA LEU A 210 -0.50 9.34 17.70
C LEU A 210 0.28 8.38 18.60
N ALA A 211 0.83 7.33 17.99
CA ALA A 211 1.91 6.55 18.60
C ALA A 211 3.25 6.94 17.97
N LEU A 212 4.24 7.21 18.80
CA LEU A 212 5.62 7.51 18.41
C LEU A 212 6.52 6.33 18.78
N ASP A 213 7.51 6.05 17.92
CA ASP A 213 8.51 4.97 18.07
C ASP A 213 9.70 5.34 18.98
N HIS A 214 9.58 6.45 19.71
CA HIS A 214 10.58 6.91 20.65
C HIS A 214 9.92 7.53 21.88
N GLY A 215 10.68 7.54 22.96
CA GLY A 215 10.30 8.08 24.25
C GLY A 215 11.31 9.08 24.80
N SER A 216 11.06 9.48 26.05
CA SER A 216 11.98 10.21 26.90
C SER A 216 13.34 9.52 26.97
N ARG A 217 14.42 10.30 26.91
CA ARG A 217 15.80 9.77 27.05
C ARG A 217 16.39 10.02 28.43
N HIS A 218 15.86 10.99 29.16
CA HIS A 218 16.30 11.29 30.52
C HIS A 218 15.49 10.47 31.54
N PRO A 219 16.12 9.83 32.55
CA PRO A 219 15.42 9.02 33.55
C PRO A 219 14.39 9.80 34.38
N ASP A 220 14.70 11.04 34.74
CA ASP A 220 13.83 11.89 35.57
C ASP A 220 12.70 12.58 34.80
N MET A 221 12.55 12.32 33.49
CA MET A 221 11.41 12.83 32.74
C MET A 221 10.11 12.11 33.15
N PRO A 222 8.96 12.82 33.15
CA PRO A 222 7.70 12.22 33.53
C PRO A 222 7.28 11.16 32.49
N LYS A 223 7.01 9.94 32.98
CA LYS A 223 6.56 8.83 32.12
C LYS A 223 5.10 8.94 31.70
N ARG A 224 4.28 9.69 32.45
CA ARG A 224 2.87 9.94 32.16
C ARG A 224 2.56 11.39 32.47
N VAL A 225 1.83 12.02 31.56
CA VAL A 225 1.48 13.43 31.59
C VAL A 225 0.00 13.55 31.24
N GLU A 226 -0.81 13.91 32.23
CA GLU A 226 -2.25 14.18 32.05
C GLU A 226 -2.46 15.66 31.71
N ASN A 227 -3.52 15.96 30.96
CA ASN A 227 -3.83 17.29 30.40
C ASN A 227 -2.59 17.98 29.82
N ALA A 228 -1.98 17.32 28.83
CA ALA A 228 -0.74 17.71 28.22
C ALA A 228 -0.96 18.83 27.18
N PHE A 229 -0.27 19.96 27.37
CA PHE A 229 -0.02 20.91 26.30
C PHE A 229 1.18 20.46 25.48
N ILE A 230 0.98 20.34 24.17
CA ILE A 230 1.98 19.79 23.26
C ILE A 230 2.57 20.92 22.42
N LEU A 231 3.87 21.14 22.58
CA LEU A 231 4.66 22.04 21.75
C LEU A 231 5.35 21.25 20.63
N ILE A 232 5.04 21.61 19.39
CA ILE A 232 5.57 20.97 18.18
C ILE A 232 6.71 21.85 17.64
N LEU A 233 7.96 21.36 17.68
CA LEU A 233 9.15 22.12 17.29
C LEU A 233 9.93 21.48 16.14
N ASN A 234 10.48 22.30 15.26
CA ASN A 234 11.44 21.89 14.22
C ASN A 234 12.81 22.56 14.38
N VAL A 235 13.10 23.12 15.56
CA VAL A 235 14.36 23.82 15.86
C VAL A 235 15.36 22.84 16.49
N SER A 236 16.63 22.91 16.11
CA SER A 236 17.67 22.18 16.81
C SER A 236 17.86 22.72 18.23
N LEU A 237 17.73 21.83 19.21
CA LEU A 237 18.12 22.06 20.60
C LEU A 237 19.39 21.26 20.90
N GLU A 238 20.28 21.16 19.90
CA GLU A 238 21.61 20.58 20.06
C GLU A 238 22.66 21.69 19.94
N TYR A 239 23.88 21.37 20.37
CA TYR A 239 25.04 22.19 20.06
C TYR A 239 25.25 22.26 18.53
N GLU A 240 25.09 23.45 17.97
CA GLU A 240 25.26 23.71 16.53
C GLU A 240 26.63 24.31 16.28
N LYS A 241 27.38 23.71 15.35
CA LYS A 241 28.56 24.36 14.77
C LYS A 241 28.09 25.36 13.72
N SER A 242 28.84 26.44 13.55
CA SER A 242 28.59 27.37 12.45
C SER A 242 28.72 26.67 11.10
N GLU A 243 27.88 27.05 10.13
CA GLU A 243 27.93 26.51 8.78
C GLU A 243 29.22 26.90 8.04
N ILE A 244 29.76 28.08 8.37
CA ILE A 244 31.08 28.53 7.92
C ILE A 244 32.11 27.95 8.88
N ASN A 245 33.26 27.50 8.35
CA ASN A 245 34.38 27.04 9.17
C ASN A 245 34.86 28.16 10.12
N SER A 246 34.35 28.16 11.35
CA SER A 246 34.82 29.04 12.42
C SER A 246 35.76 28.26 13.33
N SER A 247 37.00 28.72 13.43
CA SER A 247 37.96 28.22 14.42
C SER A 247 38.17 29.31 15.45
N PHE A 248 37.93 28.98 16.72
CA PHE A 248 38.22 29.90 17.81
C PHE A 248 39.70 29.82 18.18
N TYR A 249 40.35 30.97 18.28
CA TYR A 249 41.69 31.10 18.87
C TYR A 249 41.54 31.63 20.29
N TYR A 250 42.09 30.91 21.26
CA TYR A 250 42.13 31.32 22.66
C TYR A 250 43.58 31.30 23.15
N SER A 251 43.96 32.33 23.91
CA SER A 251 45.32 32.48 24.44
C SER A 251 45.42 31.93 25.87
N ASN A 252 44.31 31.92 26.61
CA ASN A 252 44.26 31.57 28.03
C ASN A 252 43.17 30.52 28.32
N ALA A 253 43.32 29.75 29.41
CA ALA A 253 42.33 28.75 29.84
C ALA A 253 40.95 29.36 30.15
N GLU A 254 40.92 30.51 30.83
CA GLU A 254 39.64 31.21 31.14
C GLU A 254 38.87 31.65 29.90
N GLN A 255 39.58 32.01 28.82
CA GLN A 255 38.94 32.39 27.55
C GLN A 255 38.28 31.18 26.90
N ARG A 256 38.91 29.99 27.00
CA ARG A 256 38.32 28.74 26.52
C ARG A 256 37.01 28.44 27.23
N ASP A 257 36.97 28.57 28.56
CA ASP A 257 35.76 28.28 29.34
C ASP A 257 34.62 29.27 29.01
N LYS A 258 34.93 30.56 28.89
CA LYS A 258 33.95 31.59 28.47
C LYS A 258 33.40 31.34 27.07
N LEU A 259 34.22 30.85 26.14
CA LEU A 259 33.79 30.53 24.78
C LEU A 259 32.81 29.34 24.77
N VAL A 260 33.14 28.26 25.48
CA VAL A 260 32.25 27.10 25.65
C VAL A 260 30.92 27.53 26.27
N GLU A 261 30.95 28.42 27.27
CA GLU A 261 29.74 28.98 27.87
C GLU A 261 28.95 29.84 26.86
N SER A 262 29.63 30.66 26.03
CA SER A 262 28.98 31.51 25.03
C SER A 262 28.27 30.74 23.93
N GLU A 263 28.84 29.62 23.47
CA GLU A 263 28.18 28.75 22.50
C GLU A 263 26.94 28.08 23.11
N ARG A 264 27.02 27.73 24.40
CA ARG A 264 25.87 27.16 25.14
C ARG A 264 24.79 28.20 25.41
N LYS A 265 25.14 29.46 25.66
CA LYS A 265 24.17 30.54 25.90
C LYS A 265 23.13 30.62 24.79
N PHE A 266 23.50 30.37 23.54
CA PHE A 266 22.55 30.33 22.43
C PHE A 266 21.48 29.25 22.57
N VAL A 267 21.85 28.03 22.97
CA VAL A 267 20.90 26.94 23.23
C VAL A 267 20.11 27.21 24.50
N ASP A 268 20.76 27.69 25.56
CA ASP A 268 20.13 28.02 26.84
C ASP A 268 19.09 29.15 26.69
N GLU A 269 19.31 30.13 25.82
CA GLU A 269 18.35 31.19 25.50
C GLU A 269 17.09 30.63 24.84
N LYS A 270 17.23 29.69 23.89
CA LYS A 270 16.10 28.96 23.31
C LYS A 270 15.34 28.18 24.40
N LEU A 271 16.05 27.43 25.24
CA LEU A 271 15.43 26.66 26.33
C LEU A 271 14.70 27.56 27.33
N LYS A 272 15.29 28.72 27.68
CA LYS A 272 14.67 29.69 28.61
C LYS A 272 13.31 30.16 28.10
N LYS A 273 13.17 30.42 26.79
CA LYS A 273 11.89 30.81 26.17
C LYS A 273 10.85 29.70 26.26
N ILE A 274 11.23 28.45 26.00
CA ILE A 274 10.36 27.28 26.15
C ILE A 274 9.90 27.11 27.60
N VAL A 275 10.83 27.25 28.56
CA VAL A 275 10.51 27.15 30.00
C VAL A 275 9.64 28.31 30.45
N ALA A 276 9.82 29.52 29.90
CA ALA A 276 8.95 30.66 30.17
C ALA A 276 7.51 30.39 29.69
N LEU A 277 7.34 29.89 28.47
CA LEU A 277 6.03 29.49 27.94
C LEU A 277 5.37 28.42 28.82
N LYS A 278 6.14 27.41 29.27
CA LYS A 278 5.63 26.41 30.21
C LYS A 278 5.10 27.06 31.49
N LYS A 279 5.86 27.99 32.09
CA LYS A 279 5.47 28.66 33.33
C LYS A 279 4.21 29.52 33.13
N GLU A 280 4.08 30.15 31.98
CA GLU A 280 2.90 30.95 31.63
C GLU A 280 1.62 30.09 31.52
N VAL A 281 1.71 28.93 30.84
CA VAL A 281 0.52 28.11 30.53
C VAL A 281 0.16 27.12 31.65
N CYS A 282 1.16 26.44 32.21
CA CYS A 282 0.97 25.44 33.25
C CYS A 282 0.92 26.06 34.65
N GLY A 283 1.53 27.23 34.88
CA GLY A 283 1.59 27.85 36.20
C GLY A 283 2.11 26.89 37.29
N GLY A 284 1.61 27.04 38.51
CA GLY A 284 1.83 26.09 39.62
C GLY A 284 0.83 24.92 39.65
N ASP A 285 -0.05 24.79 38.65
CA ASP A 285 -1.06 23.74 38.62
C ASP A 285 -0.42 22.40 38.25
N SER A 286 -0.24 21.53 39.24
CA SER A 286 0.29 20.18 39.05
C SER A 286 -0.56 19.28 38.13
N LYS A 287 -1.76 19.74 37.73
CA LYS A 287 -2.68 19.02 36.83
C LYS A 287 -2.43 19.29 35.35
N LYS A 288 -1.68 20.34 34.99
CA LYS A 288 -1.38 20.70 33.60
C LYS A 288 0.01 20.20 33.23
N GLY A 289 0.06 19.32 32.24
CA GLY A 289 1.29 18.79 31.70
C GLY A 289 1.86 19.62 30.55
N PHE A 290 3.17 19.51 30.31
CA PHE A 290 3.81 20.11 29.14
C PHE A 290 4.72 19.10 28.46
N VAL A 291 4.52 18.91 27.15
CA VAL A 291 5.23 17.94 26.32
C VAL A 291 5.81 18.66 25.12
N ILE A 292 7.07 18.38 24.81
CA ILE A 292 7.76 18.89 23.61
C ILE A 292 8.00 17.73 22.66
N ILE A 293 7.58 17.91 21.42
CA ILE A 293 7.91 16.99 20.34
C ILE A 293 8.76 17.74 19.32
N ASN A 294 10.05 17.46 19.32
CA ASN A 294 11.00 18.07 18.41
C ASN A 294 11.34 17.14 17.24
N GLN A 295 11.25 17.65 16.02
CA GLN A 295 11.76 16.97 14.82
C GLN A 295 13.29 16.88 14.84
N LYS A 296 13.96 17.88 15.41
CA LYS A 296 15.43 17.91 15.51
C LYS A 296 15.89 17.26 16.81
N GLY A 297 17.20 17.27 17.00
CA GLY A 297 17.82 16.72 18.17
C GLY A 297 17.63 17.56 19.43
N ILE A 298 17.93 16.94 20.56
CA ILE A 298 18.04 17.59 21.88
C ILE A 298 19.31 17.05 22.52
N ASP A 299 20.22 17.94 22.93
CA ASP A 299 21.46 17.55 23.59
C ASP A 299 21.25 17.11 25.05
N PRO A 300 22.18 16.34 25.65
CA PRO A 300 22.03 15.85 27.02
C PRO A 300 21.82 16.95 28.07
N LEU A 301 22.46 18.12 27.94
CA LEU A 301 22.34 19.19 28.93
C LEU A 301 20.97 19.87 28.81
N SER A 302 20.50 20.07 27.57
CA SER A 302 19.12 20.50 27.33
C SER A 302 18.10 19.52 27.92
N LEU A 303 18.34 18.21 27.82
CA LEU A 303 17.47 17.20 28.43
C LEU A 303 17.43 17.34 29.96
N ASP A 304 18.57 17.60 30.62
CA ASP A 304 18.61 17.82 32.07
C ASP A 304 17.81 19.07 32.47
N VAL A 305 17.91 20.16 31.70
CA VAL A 305 17.14 21.39 31.93
C VAL A 305 15.64 21.13 31.79
N LEU A 306 15.22 20.42 30.74
CA LEU A 306 13.82 20.08 30.51
C LEU A 306 13.29 19.12 31.59
N ALA A 307 14.08 18.12 32.00
CA ALA A 307 13.74 17.17 33.05
C ALA A 307 13.60 17.85 34.43
N LYS A 308 14.51 18.76 34.80
CA LYS A 308 14.41 19.57 36.03
C LYS A 308 13.13 20.39 36.09
N ASN A 309 12.67 20.86 34.93
CA ASN A 309 11.41 21.57 34.81
C ASN A 309 10.22 20.62 34.62
N GLY A 310 10.37 19.30 34.70
CA GLY A 310 9.28 18.34 34.56
C GLY A 310 8.59 18.38 33.19
N ILE A 311 9.34 18.65 32.12
CA ILE A 311 8.86 18.64 30.73
C ILE A 311 9.21 17.29 30.10
N LEU A 312 8.22 16.62 29.50
CA LEU A 312 8.48 15.45 28.67
C LEU A 312 9.01 15.92 27.31
N ALA A 313 10.25 15.59 26.98
CA ALA A 313 10.86 16.00 25.72
C ALA A 313 11.17 14.80 24.82
N LEU A 314 10.65 14.86 23.59
CA LEU A 314 10.91 13.91 22.52
C LEU A 314 11.82 14.56 21.49
N ARG A 315 12.83 13.82 21.06
CA ARG A 315 13.81 14.24 20.05
C ARG A 315 13.69 13.41 18.80
N ARG A 316 14.04 14.00 17.66
CA ARG A 316 14.13 13.32 16.35
C ARG A 316 12.81 12.68 15.91
N ALA A 317 11.70 13.38 16.11
CA ALA A 317 10.41 12.97 15.56
C ALA A 317 10.45 12.95 14.02
N LYS A 318 9.76 11.99 13.41
CA LYS A 318 9.63 11.92 11.95
C LYS A 318 8.98 13.20 11.43
N ARG A 319 9.50 13.77 10.35
CA ARG A 319 8.94 14.99 9.72
C ARG A 319 7.43 14.88 9.47
N ARG A 320 6.94 13.73 8.98
CA ARG A 320 5.51 13.49 8.74
C ARG A 320 4.67 13.50 10.02
N ASN A 321 5.26 13.13 11.16
CA ASN A 321 4.54 13.19 12.44
C ASN A 321 4.25 14.63 12.87
N MET A 322 5.01 15.62 12.37
CA MET A 322 4.73 17.03 12.65
C MET A 322 3.37 17.44 12.07
N GLU A 323 3.11 17.11 10.81
CA GLU A 323 1.81 17.37 10.15
C GLU A 323 0.67 16.62 10.87
N ARG A 324 0.90 15.36 11.26
CA ARG A 324 -0.09 14.57 12.00
C ARG A 324 -0.38 15.14 13.38
N LEU A 325 0.64 15.60 14.11
CA LEU A 325 0.47 16.20 15.43
C LEU A 325 -0.36 17.47 15.39
N GLN A 326 -0.24 18.28 14.34
CA GLN A 326 -1.09 19.45 14.13
C GLN A 326 -2.56 19.04 13.98
N LEU A 327 -2.84 18.00 13.20
CA LEU A 327 -4.19 17.48 12.97
C LEU A 327 -4.78 16.75 14.19
N ILE A 328 -3.94 16.20 15.06
CA ILE A 328 -4.35 15.46 16.27
C ILE A 328 -4.58 16.40 17.44
N CYS A 329 -3.61 17.28 17.70
CA CYS A 329 -3.58 18.11 18.90
C CYS A 329 -4.12 19.53 18.65
N GLY A 330 -4.23 19.96 17.40
CA GLY A 330 -4.65 21.31 16.99
C GLY A 330 -3.57 22.39 17.08
N GLY A 331 -2.35 22.03 17.50
CA GLY A 331 -1.23 22.97 17.63
C GLY A 331 -0.62 23.33 16.28
N THR A 332 0.12 24.44 16.23
CA THR A 332 0.90 24.82 15.05
C THR A 332 2.36 24.40 15.22
N ALA A 333 3.00 23.97 14.12
CA ALA A 333 4.39 23.52 14.18
C ALA A 333 5.29 24.75 14.09
N GLN A 334 6.11 24.95 15.12
CA GLN A 334 6.93 26.13 15.26
C GLN A 334 8.35 25.87 14.74
N ASN A 335 8.80 26.77 13.87
CA ASN A 335 10.13 26.74 13.25
C ASN A 335 11.15 27.63 13.96
N SER A 336 10.70 28.54 14.83
CA SER A 336 11.55 29.33 15.73
C SER A 336 10.97 29.29 17.15
N VAL A 337 11.81 29.57 18.13
CA VAL A 337 11.46 29.65 19.55
C VAL A 337 11.18 31.12 19.96
N ASP A 338 11.45 32.07 19.06
CA ASP A 338 11.34 33.49 19.37
C ASP A 338 9.89 33.97 19.47
N ASP A 339 9.01 33.47 18.58
CA ASP A 339 7.61 33.86 18.46
C ASP A 339 6.66 32.80 19.06
N LEU A 340 6.99 32.30 20.25
CA LEU A 340 6.14 31.34 20.96
C LEU A 340 5.01 32.04 21.72
N SER A 341 3.76 31.83 21.28
CA SER A 341 2.56 32.23 22.04
C SER A 341 1.81 31.00 22.58
N PRO A 342 1.00 31.12 23.65
CA PRO A 342 0.19 30.03 24.17
C PRO A 342 -0.78 29.41 23.14
N ASP A 343 -1.22 30.20 22.16
CA ASP A 343 -2.18 29.79 21.12
C ASP A 343 -1.61 28.75 20.15
N VAL A 344 -0.28 28.63 20.07
CA VAL A 344 0.38 27.66 19.17
C VAL A 344 0.37 26.24 19.71
N LEU A 345 0.05 26.08 21.01
CA LEU A 345 0.12 24.80 21.69
C LEU A 345 -1.04 23.90 21.31
N GLY A 346 -0.73 22.63 21.04
CA GLY A 346 -1.73 21.59 20.93
C GLY A 346 -2.17 21.11 22.31
N TRP A 347 -3.27 20.35 22.35
CA TRP A 347 -3.78 19.75 23.58
C TRP A 347 -4.05 18.25 23.42
N ALA A 348 -3.68 17.47 24.44
CA ALA A 348 -4.05 16.06 24.58
C ALA A 348 -4.39 15.73 26.03
N GLY A 349 -5.41 14.89 26.25
CA GLY A 349 -5.84 14.49 27.59
C GLY A 349 -4.81 13.62 28.30
N ASN A 350 -4.18 12.69 27.59
CA ASN A 350 -3.22 11.77 28.19
C ASN A 350 -2.03 11.50 27.24
N VAL A 351 -0.82 11.75 27.73
CA VAL A 351 0.42 11.39 27.05
C VAL A 351 1.23 10.48 27.95
N TYR A 352 1.53 9.27 27.50
CA TYR A 352 2.28 8.32 28.32
C TYR A 352 3.31 7.54 27.51
N GLU A 353 4.40 7.20 28.19
CA GLU A 353 5.47 6.35 27.68
C GLU A 353 5.23 4.90 28.09
N HIS A 354 5.26 4.00 27.12
CA HIS A 354 5.27 2.57 27.31
C HIS A 354 6.65 2.02 26.94
N ILE A 355 7.32 1.37 27.88
CA ILE A 355 8.67 0.84 27.72
C ILE A 355 8.59 -0.67 27.49
N LEU A 356 9.19 -1.15 26.42
CA LEU A 356 9.27 -2.56 26.04
C LEU A 356 10.72 -2.95 25.85
N GLY A 357 11.32 -3.56 26.88
CA GLY A 357 12.76 -3.83 26.88
C GLY A 357 13.55 -2.52 26.76
N GLU A 358 14.29 -2.36 25.67
CA GLU A 358 15.05 -1.14 25.36
C GLU A 358 14.27 -0.14 24.50
N GLU A 359 13.18 -0.57 23.88
CA GLU A 359 12.34 0.27 23.04
C GLU A 359 11.34 1.08 23.89
N LYS A 360 11.11 2.31 23.47
CA LYS A 360 10.18 3.23 24.14
C LYS A 360 9.18 3.75 23.14
N PHE A 361 7.90 3.62 23.45
CA PHE A 361 6.80 4.13 22.65
C PHE A 361 6.07 5.23 23.42
N THR A 362 5.81 6.36 22.79
CA THR A 362 4.99 7.42 23.40
C THR A 362 3.64 7.45 22.74
N PHE A 363 2.58 7.38 23.54
CA PHE A 363 1.20 7.43 23.10
C PHE A 363 0.61 8.79 23.46
N ILE A 364 -0.10 9.37 22.50
CA ILE A 364 -0.87 10.60 22.65
C ILE A 364 -2.33 10.22 22.42
N GLU A 365 -3.13 10.26 23.48
CA GLU A 365 -4.53 9.83 23.50
C GLU A 365 -5.43 10.91 24.10
N GLU A 366 -6.75 10.68 24.05
CA GLU A 366 -7.77 11.59 24.57
C GLU A 366 -7.70 13.01 23.96
N VAL A 367 -7.65 13.08 22.63
CA VAL A 367 -7.68 14.34 21.89
C VAL A 367 -9.12 14.73 21.53
N LYS A 368 -9.38 16.03 21.38
CA LYS A 368 -10.74 16.56 21.14
C LYS A 368 -11.31 16.09 19.80
N GLU A 369 -10.56 16.26 18.73
CA GLU A 369 -11.00 15.96 17.37
C GLU A 369 -9.83 15.36 16.57
N PRO A 370 -9.65 14.02 16.58
CA PRO A 370 -8.53 13.38 15.90
C PRO A 370 -8.76 13.38 14.38
N LYS A 371 -8.13 14.32 13.66
CA LYS A 371 -8.11 14.35 12.19
C LYS A 371 -6.99 13.49 11.58
N SER A 372 -6.21 12.84 12.44
CA SER A 372 -5.19 11.85 12.12
C SER A 372 -5.19 10.81 13.23
N VAL A 373 -4.90 9.55 12.89
CA VAL A 373 -5.02 8.41 13.80
C VAL A 373 -3.86 7.45 13.58
N THR A 374 -3.64 6.53 14.52
CA THR A 374 -2.59 5.52 14.43
C THR A 374 -3.18 4.12 14.59
N ILE A 375 -2.91 3.24 13.64
CA ILE A 375 -3.18 1.81 13.79
C ILE A 375 -1.92 1.19 14.38
N LEU A 376 -2.00 0.74 15.63
CA LEU A 376 -0.90 0.08 16.33
C LEU A 376 -0.99 -1.43 16.08
N ILE A 377 -0.15 -1.91 15.16
CA ILE A 377 -0.01 -3.34 14.86
C ILE A 377 0.91 -3.98 15.88
N LYS A 378 0.37 -4.96 16.61
CA LYS A 378 1.13 -5.82 17.51
C LYS A 378 1.32 -7.20 16.88
N GLY A 379 2.39 -7.87 17.24
CA GLY A 379 2.62 -9.25 16.83
C GLY A 379 3.86 -9.84 17.46
N PRO A 380 3.92 -11.17 17.61
CA PRO A 380 5.05 -11.84 18.22
C PRO A 380 6.28 -11.84 17.30
N ASN A 381 6.05 -11.93 15.98
CA ASN A 381 7.11 -12.10 14.99
C ASN A 381 7.09 -10.99 13.93
N ALA A 382 8.25 -10.59 13.44
CA ALA A 382 8.39 -9.57 12.39
C ALA A 382 7.62 -9.91 11.10
N HIS A 383 7.61 -11.19 10.69
CA HIS A 383 6.88 -11.62 9.48
C HIS A 383 5.36 -11.48 9.65
N THR A 384 4.81 -11.80 10.84
CA THR A 384 3.39 -11.62 11.12
C THR A 384 2.99 -10.14 11.10
N ILE A 385 3.82 -9.26 11.67
CA ILE A 385 3.57 -7.81 11.66
C ILE A 385 3.60 -7.26 10.24
N THR A 386 4.52 -7.75 9.40
CA THR A 386 4.61 -7.32 8.01
C THR A 386 3.37 -7.74 7.23
N GLN A 387 2.93 -8.99 7.38
CA GLN A 387 1.69 -9.47 6.76
C GLN A 387 0.46 -8.66 7.17
N ILE A 388 0.32 -8.34 8.47
CA ILE A 388 -0.79 -7.52 8.97
C ILE A 388 -0.67 -6.09 8.45
N SER A 389 0.54 -5.52 8.39
CA SER A 389 0.79 -4.19 7.85
C SER A 389 0.39 -4.06 6.39
N ASP A 390 0.68 -5.07 5.58
CA ASP A 390 0.32 -5.10 4.17
C ASP A 390 -1.21 -5.25 4.02
N ALA A 391 -1.83 -6.14 4.80
CA ALA A 391 -3.29 -6.30 4.82
C ALA A 391 -4.04 -5.04 5.26
N VAL A 392 -3.54 -4.33 6.28
CA VAL A 392 -4.11 -3.06 6.76
C VAL A 392 -4.00 -1.98 5.69
N ARG A 393 -2.85 -1.86 5.01
CA ARG A 393 -2.70 -0.91 3.89
C ARG A 393 -3.76 -1.14 2.82
N ASP A 394 -3.98 -2.39 2.44
CA ASP A 394 -4.88 -2.72 1.33
C ASP A 394 -6.35 -2.57 1.75
N GLY A 395 -6.67 -2.89 3.01
CA GLY A 395 -7.98 -2.60 3.60
C GLY A 395 -8.27 -1.11 3.63
N LEU A 396 -7.32 -0.28 4.09
CA LEU A 396 -7.43 1.18 4.09
C LEU A 396 -7.65 1.74 2.69
N ARG A 397 -6.89 1.25 1.70
CA ARG A 397 -7.05 1.64 0.30
C ARG A 397 -8.40 1.21 -0.28
N SER A 398 -8.92 0.03 0.08
CA SER A 398 -10.22 -0.45 -0.38
C SER A 398 -11.37 0.42 0.14
N VAL A 399 -11.33 0.81 1.42
CA VAL A 399 -12.31 1.74 2.01
C VAL A 399 -12.19 3.13 1.36
N TYR A 400 -10.97 3.62 1.16
CA TYR A 400 -10.72 4.88 0.45
C TYR A 400 -11.30 4.88 -0.97
N ASN A 401 -11.13 3.78 -1.72
CA ASN A 401 -11.68 3.64 -3.08
C ASN A 401 -13.20 3.79 -3.06
N MET A 402 -13.88 3.14 -2.11
CA MET A 402 -15.33 3.22 -2.00
C MET A 402 -15.81 4.65 -1.76
N ILE A 403 -15.16 5.39 -0.85
CA ILE A 403 -15.52 6.79 -0.54
C ILE A 403 -15.32 7.69 -1.77
N VAL A 404 -14.23 7.51 -2.51
CA VAL A 404 -13.91 8.35 -3.68
C VAL A 404 -14.83 8.05 -4.87
N ASP A 405 -15.11 6.76 -5.13
CA ASP A 405 -15.87 6.33 -6.31
C ASP A 405 -17.38 6.28 -6.08
N LYS A 406 -17.85 6.31 -4.82
CA LYS A 406 -19.26 6.25 -4.39
C LYS A 406 -20.05 5.09 -5.02
N SER A 407 -19.34 4.02 -5.35
CA SER A 407 -19.88 2.85 -6.03
C SER A 407 -19.11 1.60 -5.63
N VAL A 408 -19.86 0.50 -5.56
CA VAL A 408 -19.34 -0.84 -5.25
C VAL A 408 -19.85 -1.82 -6.29
N VAL A 409 -19.14 -2.93 -6.45
CA VAL A 409 -19.52 -4.00 -7.38
C VAL A 409 -19.73 -5.29 -6.58
N PRO A 410 -20.81 -6.06 -6.82
CA PRO A 410 -20.98 -7.39 -6.24
C PRO A 410 -19.76 -8.27 -6.51
N GLY A 411 -19.16 -8.80 -5.44
CA GLY A 411 -17.92 -9.60 -5.52
C GLY A 411 -18.18 -11.07 -5.85
N GLY A 412 -17.25 -11.94 -5.45
CA GLY A 412 -17.40 -13.39 -5.61
C GLY A 412 -17.38 -13.88 -7.06
N GLY A 413 -16.84 -13.09 -7.99
CA GLY A 413 -16.82 -13.44 -9.41
C GLY A 413 -18.08 -13.06 -10.19
N ALA A 414 -19.06 -12.40 -9.55
CA ALA A 414 -20.36 -12.10 -10.16
C ALA A 414 -20.24 -11.20 -11.40
N PHE A 415 -19.42 -10.15 -11.32
CA PHE A 415 -19.15 -9.29 -12.47
C PHE A 415 -18.53 -10.06 -13.64
N GLN A 416 -17.62 -11.00 -13.38
CA GLN A 416 -16.92 -11.75 -14.43
C GLN A 416 -17.87 -12.70 -15.17
N VAL A 417 -18.76 -13.39 -14.44
CA VAL A 417 -19.78 -14.26 -15.03
C VAL A 417 -20.77 -13.43 -15.85
N ALA A 418 -21.29 -12.34 -15.28
CA ALA A 418 -22.24 -11.46 -15.96
C ALA A 418 -21.64 -10.79 -17.21
N CYS A 419 -20.39 -10.32 -17.11
CA CYS A 419 -19.70 -9.72 -18.24
C CYS A 419 -19.40 -10.75 -19.34
N ALA A 420 -19.03 -11.99 -18.98
CA ALA A 420 -18.82 -13.06 -19.97
C ALA A 420 -20.12 -13.41 -20.70
N ALA A 421 -21.26 -13.47 -20.00
CA ALA A 421 -22.57 -13.68 -20.59
C ALA A 421 -22.99 -12.51 -21.50
N HIS A 422 -22.77 -11.26 -21.07
CA HIS A 422 -23.08 -10.05 -21.87
C HIS A 422 -22.28 -10.00 -23.17
N LEU A 423 -20.98 -10.31 -23.12
CA LEU A 423 -20.13 -10.37 -24.32
C LEU A 423 -20.53 -11.50 -25.29
N ASN A 424 -21.10 -12.59 -24.76
CA ASN A 424 -21.63 -13.70 -25.55
C ASN A 424 -23.08 -13.51 -26.02
N SER A 425 -23.75 -12.45 -25.57
CA SER A 425 -25.12 -12.14 -25.98
C SER A 425 -25.23 -11.91 -27.48
N GLU A 426 -26.39 -12.24 -28.04
CA GLU A 426 -26.66 -12.00 -29.47
C GLU A 426 -26.56 -10.53 -29.85
N ALA A 427 -26.93 -9.63 -28.93
CA ALA A 427 -26.92 -8.19 -29.15
C ALA A 427 -25.51 -7.70 -29.49
N PHE A 428 -24.52 -8.09 -28.69
CA PHE A 428 -23.13 -7.69 -28.93
C PHE A 428 -22.50 -8.47 -30.08
N ARG A 429 -22.77 -9.77 -30.19
CA ARG A 429 -22.25 -10.59 -31.30
C ARG A 429 -22.71 -10.11 -32.69
N LYS A 430 -23.87 -9.46 -32.80
CA LYS A 430 -24.35 -8.82 -34.05
C LYS A 430 -23.58 -7.53 -34.39
N THR A 431 -23.11 -6.79 -33.39
CA THR A 431 -22.32 -5.57 -33.60
C THR A 431 -20.89 -5.85 -34.08
N VAL A 432 -20.30 -6.96 -33.65
CA VAL A 432 -18.92 -7.34 -34.00
C VAL A 432 -18.91 -7.99 -35.39
N LYS A 433 -18.16 -7.42 -36.33
CA LYS A 433 -18.07 -7.92 -37.71
C LYS A 433 -16.83 -8.79 -37.94
N GLY A 434 -16.98 -9.83 -38.76
CA GLY A 434 -15.88 -10.63 -39.28
C GLY A 434 -15.15 -11.51 -38.26
N LYS A 435 -13.84 -11.70 -38.46
CA LYS A 435 -12.99 -12.62 -37.68
C LYS A 435 -12.70 -12.12 -36.25
N ALA A 436 -12.98 -10.84 -35.94
CA ALA A 436 -12.79 -10.28 -34.60
C ALA A 436 -13.71 -10.91 -33.54
N LYS A 437 -14.79 -11.58 -33.96
CA LYS A 437 -15.69 -12.35 -33.07
C LYS A 437 -14.95 -13.38 -32.22
N TRP A 438 -13.91 -14.01 -32.78
CA TRP A 438 -13.11 -15.00 -32.06
C TRP A 438 -12.24 -14.36 -30.97
N GLY A 439 -11.76 -13.14 -31.19
CA GLY A 439 -11.07 -12.38 -30.14
C GLY A 439 -12.01 -12.00 -28.99
N VAL A 440 -13.25 -11.63 -29.29
CA VAL A 440 -14.27 -11.37 -28.26
C VAL A 440 -14.60 -12.64 -27.46
N GLN A 441 -14.74 -13.78 -28.13
CA GLN A 441 -14.95 -15.08 -27.48
C GLN A 441 -13.79 -15.46 -26.55
N ALA A 442 -12.54 -15.34 -27.04
CA ALA A 442 -11.36 -15.55 -26.22
C ALA A 442 -11.37 -14.67 -24.95
N PHE A 443 -11.78 -13.41 -25.10
CA PHE A 443 -11.88 -12.47 -23.99
C PHE A 443 -12.97 -12.88 -22.98
N SER A 444 -14.16 -13.26 -23.45
CA SER A 444 -15.25 -13.70 -22.56
C SER A 444 -14.86 -14.93 -21.75
N ASP A 445 -14.19 -15.89 -22.39
CA ASP A 445 -13.80 -17.14 -21.74
C ASP A 445 -12.63 -16.92 -20.76
N ALA A 446 -11.77 -15.94 -21.03
CA ALA A 446 -10.69 -15.54 -20.15
C ALA A 446 -11.18 -14.85 -18.86
N LEU A 447 -12.27 -14.08 -18.90
CA LEU A 447 -12.84 -13.44 -17.70
C LEU A 447 -13.24 -14.46 -16.63
N LEU A 448 -13.65 -15.66 -17.04
CA LEU A 448 -14.06 -16.73 -16.14
C LEU A 448 -12.90 -17.32 -15.32
N ILE A 449 -11.64 -16.90 -15.53
CA ILE A 449 -10.50 -17.39 -14.74
C ILE A 449 -10.63 -17.08 -13.24
N ILE A 450 -11.24 -15.95 -12.90
CA ILE A 450 -11.41 -15.52 -11.49
C ILE A 450 -12.32 -16.51 -10.75
N PRO A 451 -13.59 -16.74 -11.16
CA PRO A 451 -14.44 -17.73 -10.50
C PRO A 451 -13.86 -19.16 -10.57
N LYS A 452 -13.20 -19.54 -11.68
CA LYS A 452 -12.51 -20.84 -11.80
C LYS A 452 -11.44 -21.03 -10.72
N THR A 453 -10.61 -20.01 -10.54
CA THR A 453 -9.50 -20.05 -9.58
C THR A 453 -10.02 -20.00 -8.14
N LEU A 454 -11.09 -19.25 -7.88
CA LEU A 454 -11.77 -19.22 -6.58
C LEU A 454 -12.36 -20.59 -6.20
N ALA A 455 -13.04 -21.26 -7.13
CA ALA A 455 -13.56 -22.62 -6.93
C ALA A 455 -12.42 -23.61 -6.66
N SER A 456 -11.37 -23.57 -7.49
CA SER A 456 -10.20 -24.45 -7.36
C SER A 456 -9.48 -24.27 -6.03
N ASN A 457 -9.29 -23.03 -5.56
CA ASN A 457 -8.65 -22.76 -4.27
C ASN A 457 -9.53 -23.14 -3.07
N SER A 458 -10.84 -23.25 -3.28
CA SER A 458 -11.80 -23.70 -2.25
C SER A 458 -11.93 -25.22 -2.20
N GLY A 459 -11.35 -25.95 -3.15
CA GLY A 459 -11.42 -27.41 -3.24
C GLY A 459 -12.68 -27.95 -3.89
N HIS A 460 -13.51 -27.09 -4.49
CA HIS A 460 -14.72 -27.47 -5.21
C HIS A 460 -14.40 -27.80 -6.68
N ASP A 461 -15.29 -28.57 -7.33
CA ASP A 461 -15.16 -28.82 -8.76
C ASP A 461 -15.39 -27.51 -9.54
N VAL A 462 -14.44 -27.19 -10.40
CA VAL A 462 -14.41 -25.92 -11.15
C VAL A 462 -15.50 -25.87 -12.22
N GLN A 463 -15.83 -27.00 -12.85
CA GLN A 463 -16.83 -27.05 -13.92
C GLN A 463 -18.23 -26.99 -13.33
N ASP A 464 -18.50 -27.77 -12.28
CA ASP A 464 -19.82 -27.79 -11.65
C ASP A 464 -20.17 -26.42 -11.04
N ALA A 465 -19.23 -25.81 -10.32
CA ALA A 465 -19.43 -24.48 -9.74
C ALA A 465 -19.70 -23.41 -10.81
N LEU A 466 -19.00 -23.48 -11.94
CA LEU A 466 -19.24 -22.55 -13.05
C LEU A 466 -20.57 -22.78 -13.76
N ALA A 467 -20.95 -24.04 -13.99
CA ALA A 467 -22.22 -24.37 -14.62
C ALA A 467 -23.38 -23.82 -13.79
N ASN A 468 -23.37 -24.07 -12.48
CA ASN A 468 -24.41 -23.57 -11.57
C ASN A 468 -24.46 -22.03 -11.56
N LEU A 469 -23.31 -21.34 -11.59
CA LEU A 469 -23.28 -19.87 -11.67
C LEU A 469 -23.84 -19.34 -12.99
N GLN A 470 -23.58 -20.03 -14.10
CA GLN A 470 -24.08 -19.64 -15.41
C GLN A 470 -25.60 -19.88 -15.51
N ASP A 471 -26.08 -21.01 -15.00
CA ASP A 471 -27.50 -21.37 -15.01
C ASP A 471 -28.33 -20.34 -14.21
N GLU A 472 -27.92 -20.03 -12.98
CA GLU A 472 -28.57 -19.01 -12.14
C GLU A 472 -28.49 -17.59 -12.76
N HIS A 473 -27.39 -17.28 -13.44
CA HIS A 473 -27.29 -16.00 -14.12
C HIS A 473 -28.24 -15.89 -15.32
N VAL A 474 -28.47 -17.00 -16.04
CA VAL A 474 -29.46 -17.08 -17.13
C VAL A 474 -30.88 -16.86 -16.61
N GLU A 475 -31.19 -17.27 -15.37
CA GLU A 475 -32.45 -16.97 -14.70
C GLU A 475 -32.63 -15.47 -14.35
N GLY A 476 -31.55 -14.68 -14.46
CA GLY A 476 -31.56 -13.23 -14.26
C GLY A 476 -31.02 -12.77 -12.90
N ASN A 477 -30.51 -13.70 -12.09
CA ASN A 477 -29.96 -13.39 -10.77
C ASN A 477 -28.50 -12.89 -10.87
N ILE A 478 -28.12 -11.97 -9.97
CA ILE A 478 -26.72 -11.57 -9.78
C ILE A 478 -26.10 -12.51 -8.76
N VAL A 479 -25.36 -13.50 -9.25
CA VAL A 479 -24.77 -14.56 -8.42
C VAL A 479 -23.25 -14.51 -8.40
N GLY A 480 -22.68 -14.74 -7.22
CA GLY A 480 -21.27 -15.02 -7.01
C GLY A 480 -21.07 -16.41 -6.42
N LEU A 481 -19.82 -16.83 -6.33
CA LEU A 481 -19.46 -18.14 -5.80
C LEU A 481 -19.35 -18.12 -4.27
N ASP A 482 -20.12 -18.96 -3.58
CA ASP A 482 -19.83 -19.26 -2.18
C ASP A 482 -18.65 -20.22 -2.07
N LEU A 483 -17.60 -19.79 -1.39
CA LEU A 483 -16.38 -20.56 -1.22
C LEU A 483 -16.55 -21.70 -0.21
N LYS A 484 -17.56 -21.65 0.67
CA LYS A 484 -17.82 -22.72 1.64
C LYS A 484 -18.59 -23.88 1.01
N THR A 485 -19.69 -23.58 0.33
CA THR A 485 -20.58 -24.60 -0.25
C THR A 485 -20.25 -24.96 -1.69
N GLY A 486 -19.57 -24.08 -2.43
CA GLY A 486 -19.34 -24.24 -3.87
C GLY A 486 -20.58 -23.95 -4.72
N GLN A 487 -21.64 -23.41 -4.11
CA GLN A 487 -22.90 -23.09 -4.78
C GLN A 487 -23.00 -21.59 -5.13
N PRO A 488 -23.89 -21.22 -6.06
CA PRO A 488 -24.24 -19.82 -6.32
C PRO A 488 -24.84 -19.17 -5.07
N MET A 489 -24.44 -17.93 -4.78
CA MET A 489 -24.99 -17.10 -3.71
C MET A 489 -25.17 -15.67 -4.20
N ASP A 490 -26.06 -14.90 -3.55
CA ASP A 490 -26.18 -13.46 -3.79
C ASP A 490 -25.06 -12.70 -3.03
N PRO A 491 -24.10 -12.06 -3.73
CA PRO A 491 -23.01 -11.34 -3.06
C PRO A 491 -23.48 -10.12 -2.27
N VAL A 492 -24.63 -9.53 -2.63
CA VAL A 492 -25.18 -8.34 -1.97
C VAL A 492 -25.71 -8.69 -0.59
N LEU A 493 -26.38 -9.84 -0.46
CA LEU A 493 -26.90 -10.37 0.81
C LEU A 493 -25.77 -10.80 1.75
N GLU A 494 -24.75 -11.46 1.22
CA GLU A 494 -23.56 -11.86 2.00
C GLU A 494 -22.61 -10.69 2.30
N GLY A 495 -22.86 -9.52 1.70
CA GLY A 495 -22.08 -8.31 1.93
C GLY A 495 -20.66 -8.41 1.36
N ILE A 496 -20.48 -9.11 0.23
CA ILE A 496 -19.20 -9.29 -0.44
C ILE A 496 -19.12 -8.32 -1.61
N TYR A 497 -18.24 -7.32 -1.50
CA TYR A 497 -18.10 -6.26 -2.48
C TYR A 497 -16.66 -6.08 -2.94
N ASP A 498 -16.51 -5.82 -4.24
CA ASP A 498 -15.27 -5.40 -4.86
C ASP A 498 -15.30 -3.89 -5.20
N SER A 499 -14.13 -3.26 -5.21
CA SER A 499 -13.99 -1.85 -5.58
C SER A 499 -14.15 -1.66 -7.10
N PHE A 500 -15.00 -0.70 -7.50
CA PHE A 500 -15.22 -0.36 -8.92
C PHE A 500 -13.92 -0.02 -9.66
N ARG A 501 -13.07 0.85 -9.08
CA ARG A 501 -11.80 1.26 -9.67
C ARG A 501 -10.79 0.13 -9.83
N VAL A 502 -10.81 -0.86 -8.94
CA VAL A 502 -9.96 -2.06 -9.06
C VAL A 502 -10.32 -2.83 -10.33
N LEU A 503 -11.61 -3.15 -10.51
CA LEU A 503 -12.08 -3.90 -11.69
C LEU A 503 -11.87 -3.12 -12.98
N ARG A 504 -12.20 -1.82 -12.99
CA ARG A 504 -12.02 -0.94 -14.15
C ARG A 504 -10.57 -0.94 -14.63
N ASN A 505 -9.62 -0.71 -13.71
CA ASN A 505 -8.21 -0.68 -14.04
C ASN A 505 -7.65 -2.07 -14.36
N ALA A 506 -8.15 -3.13 -13.70
CA ALA A 506 -7.69 -4.49 -13.96
C ALA A 506 -8.01 -4.94 -15.39
N ILE A 507 -9.23 -4.68 -15.87
CA ILE A 507 -9.66 -5.01 -17.24
C ILE A 507 -8.87 -4.19 -18.26
N ALA A 508 -8.72 -2.89 -18.02
CA ALA A 508 -8.01 -2.00 -18.92
C ALA A 508 -6.52 -2.37 -19.06
N SER A 509 -5.84 -2.57 -17.92
CA SER A 509 -4.42 -2.92 -17.86
C SER A 509 -4.15 -4.30 -18.45
N SER A 510 -4.93 -5.32 -18.05
CA SER A 510 -4.73 -6.70 -18.53
C SER A 510 -4.92 -6.83 -20.04
N SER A 511 -5.97 -6.24 -20.59
CA SER A 511 -6.23 -6.22 -22.05
C SER A 511 -5.14 -5.50 -22.82
N GLY A 512 -4.67 -4.34 -22.33
CA GLY A 512 -3.59 -3.58 -22.97
C GLY A 512 -2.27 -4.34 -23.02
N ILE A 513 -1.89 -5.02 -21.94
CA ILE A 513 -0.63 -5.78 -21.87
C ILE A 513 -0.72 -7.05 -22.73
N ALA A 514 -1.80 -7.81 -22.60
CA ALA A 514 -2.00 -9.00 -23.41
C ALA A 514 -1.96 -8.65 -24.90
N SER A 515 -2.65 -7.58 -25.31
CA SER A 515 -2.65 -7.12 -26.71
C SER A 515 -1.25 -6.73 -27.18
N ASN A 516 -0.48 -5.99 -26.38
CA ASN A 516 0.88 -5.63 -26.72
C ASN A 516 1.81 -6.85 -26.86
N LEU A 517 1.69 -7.83 -25.95
CA LEU A 517 2.50 -9.06 -25.98
C LEU A 517 2.16 -9.97 -27.17
N LEU A 518 0.90 -10.01 -27.60
CA LEU A 518 0.46 -10.77 -28.79
C LEU A 518 0.95 -10.14 -30.11
N LEU A 519 1.18 -8.83 -30.13
CA LEU A 519 1.70 -8.11 -31.30
C LEU A 519 3.23 -8.16 -31.43
N CYS A 520 3.95 -8.68 -30.41
CA CYS A 520 5.39 -8.89 -30.48
C CYS A 520 5.72 -10.04 -31.43
N ASP A 521 6.49 -9.75 -32.48
CA ASP A 521 6.99 -10.72 -33.44
C ASP A 521 8.45 -11.14 -33.17
N GLU A 522 9.30 -10.27 -32.64
CA GLU A 522 10.68 -10.66 -32.31
C GLU A 522 11.09 -10.23 -30.90
N ILE A 523 11.80 -11.13 -30.20
CA ILE A 523 12.47 -10.81 -28.93
C ILE A 523 13.97 -10.71 -29.22
N LEU A 524 14.49 -9.48 -29.16
CA LEU A 524 15.88 -9.17 -29.47
C LEU A 524 16.65 -8.84 -28.21
N LYS A 525 17.75 -9.56 -27.99
CA LYS A 525 18.71 -9.25 -26.92
C LYS A 525 20.02 -8.81 -27.55
N ALA A 526 20.14 -7.50 -27.77
CA ALA A 526 21.39 -6.88 -28.19
C ALA A 526 22.15 -6.40 -26.94
N ARG A 527 23.27 -7.06 -26.63
CA ARG A 527 24.18 -6.59 -25.57
C ARG A 527 25.18 -5.63 -26.20
N GLN A 528 25.19 -4.37 -25.78
CA GLN A 528 26.39 -3.54 -25.99
C GLN A 528 27.51 -4.19 -25.17
N MET A 529 28.55 -4.68 -25.82
CA MET A 529 29.81 -4.90 -25.12
C MET A 529 30.28 -3.52 -24.68
N ASN A 530 30.50 -3.32 -23.38
CA ASN A 530 31.35 -2.23 -22.92
C ASN A 530 32.60 -2.29 -23.80
N ARG A 531 32.88 -1.22 -24.55
CA ARG A 531 34.16 -1.07 -25.24
C ARG A 531 35.23 -1.33 -24.18
N GLN A 532 35.90 -2.48 -24.24
CA GLN A 532 37.21 -2.60 -23.63
C GLN A 532 37.99 -1.41 -24.18
N GLY A 533 38.45 -0.53 -23.28
CA GLY A 533 39.23 0.64 -23.66
C GLY A 533 40.30 0.18 -24.62
N GLY A 534 40.28 0.73 -25.84
CA GLY A 534 41.38 0.55 -26.78
C GLY A 534 42.67 1.05 -26.12
N PRO A 535 43.84 0.56 -26.53
CA PRO A 535 45.11 1.05 -26.02
C PRO A 535 45.12 2.57 -26.15
N GLY A 536 45.29 3.27 -25.03
CA GLY A 536 45.39 4.73 -25.04
C GLY A 536 46.49 5.16 -26.02
N PRO A 537 46.31 6.25 -26.76
CA PRO A 537 47.37 6.76 -27.63
C PRO A 537 48.60 7.02 -26.76
N GLY A 538 49.72 6.40 -27.12
CA GLY A 538 51.02 6.71 -26.53
C GLY A 538 51.25 8.20 -26.63
N MET A 539 51.51 8.83 -25.49
CA MET A 539 52.09 10.17 -25.44
C MET A 539 53.55 10.03 -25.87
N ASP A 540 53.81 10.29 -27.15
CA ASP A 540 55.07 10.94 -27.55
C ASP A 540 54.87 12.44 -27.38
N GLY A 541 55.70 13.05 -26.52
CA GLY A 541 55.69 14.48 -26.21
C GLY A 541 56.32 14.77 -24.87
#